data_AF-X0YDE9-F1
#
_entry.id   AF-X0YDE9-F1
#
_cell.length_a   1.000
_cell.length_b   1.000
_cell.length_c   1.000
_cell.angle_alpha   90.00
_cell.angle_beta   90.00
_cell.angle_gamma   90.00
#
_symmetry.space_group_name_H-M   'P 1'
#
loop_
_entity.id
_entity.type
_entity.pdbx_description
1 polymer ?
#
loop_
_entity_poly.entity_id
_entity_poly.type
_entity_poly.pdbx_seq_one_letter_code
_entity_poly.pdbx_strand_id
1 'polypeptide(L)'
;TLMIPKSKLDLFPPRAMGYQRSRESFKGDLGPAFDPASAAATASNMTFSILLNPERVSRLILYKSLNDKQLSLSELLDTMIENTFKMDHKEDYQRELQNMINDQLLQNMFSLAGDQNGYFQVNAIAIKKLNELADYLNTKKAKGEQGLIESYTIQSIRKFLKNPEKKREYQQPKLPDGSPIGMD
;
A
#
# COMPACT_ATOMS: atom_id res chain seq x y z
N THR A 1 -6.51 8.74 -6.45
CA THR A 1 -5.04 8.85 -6.28
C THR A 1 -4.68 9.91 -5.27
N LEU A 2 -3.84 9.55 -4.30
CA LEU A 2 -3.11 10.49 -3.46
C LEU A 2 -1.93 11.05 -4.26
N MET A 3 -1.90 12.36 -4.50
CA MET A 3 -0.86 13.00 -5.30
C MET A 3 -0.56 14.42 -4.85
N ILE A 4 0.67 14.86 -5.12
CA ILE A 4 1.02 16.28 -5.12
C ILE A 4 0.66 16.84 -6.51
N PRO A 5 -0.10 17.95 -6.61
CA PRO A 5 -0.46 18.56 -7.89
C PRO A 5 0.77 18.94 -8.71
N LYS A 6 0.73 18.71 -10.03
CA LYS A 6 1.84 19.03 -10.95
C LYS A 6 2.33 20.46 -10.81
N SER A 7 1.40 21.42 -10.71
CA SER A 7 1.71 22.84 -10.53
C SER A 7 2.42 23.19 -9.22
N LYS A 8 2.56 22.23 -8.30
CA LYS A 8 3.28 22.39 -7.04
C LYS A 8 4.61 21.66 -7.03
N LEU A 9 4.91 20.81 -8.01
CA LEU A 9 6.19 20.09 -8.07
C LEU A 9 7.37 21.04 -8.26
N ASP A 10 7.18 22.15 -8.96
CA ASP A 10 8.20 23.18 -9.16
C ASP A 10 8.63 23.87 -7.84
N LEU A 11 7.82 23.73 -6.78
CA LEU A 11 8.17 24.22 -5.44
C LEU A 11 9.15 23.30 -4.71
N PHE A 12 9.44 22.12 -5.26
CA PHE A 12 10.35 21.13 -4.69
C PHE A 12 11.57 20.89 -5.60
N PRO A 13 12.42 21.92 -5.82
CA PRO A 13 13.62 21.73 -6.61
C PRO A 13 14.57 20.72 -5.94
N PRO A 14 15.49 20.11 -6.71
CA PRO A 14 16.55 19.29 -6.13
C PRO A 14 17.30 20.06 -5.05
N ARG A 15 17.65 19.36 -3.96
CA ARG A 15 18.37 20.01 -2.86
C ARG A 15 19.73 20.53 -3.32
N ALA A 16 20.05 21.75 -2.88
CA ALA A 16 21.35 22.36 -3.14
C ALA A 16 22.48 21.55 -2.47
N MET A 17 23.68 21.62 -3.05
CA MET A 17 24.87 21.00 -2.45
C MET A 17 25.07 21.52 -1.02
N GLY A 18 25.38 20.60 -0.10
CA GLY A 18 25.51 20.90 1.33
C GLY A 18 24.22 20.79 2.14
N TYR A 19 23.04 20.77 1.50
CA TYR A 19 21.75 20.63 2.18
C TYR A 19 21.22 19.19 2.11
N GLN A 20 21.73 18.34 3.00
CA GLN A 20 21.35 16.92 3.08
C GLN A 20 19.90 16.73 3.55
N ARG A 21 19.35 15.51 3.34
CA ARG A 21 18.06 15.10 3.91
C ARG A 21 18.16 15.07 5.44
N SER A 22 17.09 15.50 6.10
CA SER A 22 16.91 15.46 7.55
C SER A 22 15.89 14.39 7.95
N ARG A 23 15.68 14.22 9.26
CA ARG A 23 14.61 13.36 9.82
C ARG A 23 13.20 13.75 9.34
N GLU A 24 13.02 15.02 8.96
CA GLU A 24 11.77 15.58 8.43
C GLU A 24 11.60 15.36 6.93
N SER A 25 12.57 14.73 6.26
CA SER A 25 12.55 14.55 4.81
C SER A 25 11.95 13.21 4.44
N PHE A 26 11.04 13.20 3.46
CA PHE A 26 10.63 11.96 2.80
C PHE A 26 11.87 11.26 2.22
N LYS A 27 12.00 9.97 2.50
CA LYS A 27 12.93 9.12 1.76
C LYS A 27 12.38 8.92 0.35
N GLY A 28 13.28 8.87 -0.63
CA GLY A 28 12.91 8.62 -2.01
C GLY A 28 14.10 8.23 -2.86
N ASP A 29 13.81 7.69 -4.04
CA ASP A 29 14.75 6.96 -4.88
C ASP A 29 15.35 7.85 -5.99
N LEU A 30 14.85 9.08 -6.15
CA LEU A 30 15.34 10.06 -7.12
C LEU A 30 16.58 10.87 -6.67
N GLY A 31 17.39 10.32 -5.76
CA GLY A 31 18.58 11.00 -5.25
C GLY A 31 18.24 12.32 -4.53
N PRO A 32 18.90 13.47 -4.86
CA PRO A 32 18.63 14.76 -4.21
C PRO A 32 17.33 15.43 -4.66
N ALA A 33 16.71 14.94 -5.74
CA ALA A 33 15.42 15.43 -6.20
C ALA A 33 14.30 15.01 -5.23
N PHE A 34 13.24 15.81 -5.21
CA PHE A 34 12.04 15.44 -4.49
C PHE A 34 11.30 14.32 -5.22
N ASP A 35 10.89 13.31 -4.46
CA ASP A 35 10.22 12.11 -4.97
C ASP A 35 8.74 12.11 -4.56
N PRO A 36 7.83 12.60 -5.42
CA PRO A 36 6.40 12.63 -5.11
C PRO A 36 5.80 11.22 -5.01
N ALA A 37 6.39 10.23 -5.68
CA ALA A 37 5.93 8.86 -5.67
C ALA A 37 6.24 8.18 -4.32
N SER A 38 7.47 8.35 -3.79
CA SER A 38 7.80 7.87 -2.44
C SER A 38 7.03 8.60 -1.34
N ALA A 39 6.72 9.89 -1.52
CA ALA A 39 5.86 10.61 -0.58
C ALA A 39 4.43 10.02 -0.53
N ALA A 40 3.83 9.75 -1.70
CA ALA A 40 2.53 9.09 -1.79
C ALA A 40 2.57 7.64 -1.24
N ALA A 41 3.63 6.89 -1.51
CA ALA A 41 3.85 5.55 -0.95
C ALA A 41 3.94 5.59 0.59
N THR A 42 4.69 6.54 1.14
CA THR A 42 4.85 6.69 2.59
C THR A 42 3.52 7.00 3.29
N ALA A 43 2.76 7.95 2.76
CA ALA A 43 1.46 8.33 3.31
C ALA A 43 0.39 7.23 3.16
N SER A 44 0.38 6.52 2.03
CA SER A 44 -0.53 5.38 1.84
C SER A 44 -0.19 4.21 2.75
N ASN A 45 1.09 3.85 2.90
CA ASN A 45 1.51 2.81 3.84
C ASN A 45 1.16 3.14 5.29
N MET A 46 1.34 4.39 5.73
CA MET A 46 0.90 4.83 7.07
C MET A 46 -0.60 4.58 7.27
N THR A 47 -1.41 4.93 6.28
CA THR A 47 -2.86 4.73 6.34
C THR A 47 -3.21 3.24 6.37
N PHE A 48 -2.62 2.44 5.47
CA PHE A 48 -2.92 1.02 5.37
C PHE A 48 -2.46 0.23 6.60
N SER A 49 -1.30 0.52 7.16
CA SER A 49 -0.79 -0.15 8.37
C SER A 49 -1.69 0.07 9.58
N ILE A 50 -2.31 1.25 9.71
CA ILE A 50 -3.29 1.53 10.77
C ILE A 50 -4.61 0.78 10.53
N LEU A 51 -5.09 0.78 9.29
CA LEU A 51 -6.35 0.11 8.93
C LEU A 51 -6.25 -1.42 9.04
N LEU A 52 -5.10 -1.98 8.67
CA LEU A 52 -4.82 -3.41 8.59
C LEU A 52 -3.99 -3.92 9.78
N ASN A 53 -3.98 -3.16 10.89
CA ASN A 53 -3.38 -3.61 12.14
C ASN A 53 -4.01 -4.95 12.62
N PRO A 54 -3.20 -5.94 13.06
CA PRO A 54 -3.68 -7.31 13.35
C PRO A 54 -4.74 -7.41 14.45
N GLU A 55 -4.64 -6.59 15.50
CA GLU A 55 -5.65 -6.53 16.56
C GLU A 55 -6.95 -5.89 16.06
N ARG A 56 -6.84 -4.87 15.19
CA ARG A 56 -8.00 -4.19 14.62
C ARG A 56 -8.79 -5.11 13.68
N VAL A 57 -8.11 -5.79 12.77
CA VAL A 57 -8.76 -6.71 11.82
C VAL A 57 -9.34 -7.95 12.51
N SER A 58 -8.69 -8.47 13.55
CA SER A 58 -9.28 -9.53 14.39
C SER A 58 -10.56 -9.06 15.11
N ARG A 59 -10.59 -7.81 15.58
CA ARG A 59 -11.81 -7.18 16.14
C ARG A 59 -12.95 -7.09 15.12
N LEU A 60 -12.66 -6.79 13.85
CA LEU A 60 -13.70 -6.77 12.80
C LEU A 60 -14.37 -8.14 12.64
N ILE A 61 -13.61 -9.22 12.73
CA ILE A 61 -14.14 -10.58 12.63
C ILE A 61 -15.09 -10.87 13.80
N LEU A 62 -14.63 -10.61 15.04
CA LEU A 62 -15.46 -10.84 16.23
C LEU A 62 -16.73 -9.98 16.19
N TYR A 63 -16.61 -8.69 15.91
CA TYR A 63 -17.76 -7.79 15.96
C TYR A 63 -18.76 -8.03 14.84
N LYS A 64 -18.32 -8.46 13.65
CA LYS A 64 -19.23 -8.92 12.60
C LYS A 64 -20.02 -10.15 13.05
N SER A 65 -19.41 -11.12 13.74
CA SER A 65 -20.11 -12.31 14.24
C SER A 65 -21.16 -12.01 15.33
N LEU A 66 -21.03 -10.89 16.03
CA LEU A 66 -21.97 -10.45 17.05
C LEU A 66 -23.11 -9.60 16.46
N ASN A 67 -22.85 -8.92 15.33
CA ASN A 67 -23.81 -8.05 14.67
C ASN A 67 -23.50 -7.94 13.18
N ASP A 68 -24.37 -8.53 12.35
CA ASP A 68 -24.21 -8.58 10.89
C ASP A 68 -24.20 -7.20 10.21
N LYS A 69 -24.64 -6.13 10.91
CA LYS A 69 -24.58 -4.76 10.40
C LYS A 69 -23.20 -4.11 10.53
N GLN A 70 -22.27 -4.73 11.27
CA GLN A 70 -20.91 -4.20 11.41
C GLN A 70 -20.09 -4.37 10.13
N LEU A 71 -19.03 -3.59 9.99
CA LEU A 71 -18.07 -3.73 8.89
C LEU A 71 -17.27 -5.03 9.06
N SER A 72 -17.25 -5.88 8.03
CA SER A 72 -16.39 -7.07 7.98
C SER A 72 -15.01 -6.76 7.39
N LEU A 73 -14.04 -7.63 7.69
CA LEU A 73 -12.72 -7.55 7.07
C LEU A 73 -12.78 -7.74 5.54
N SER A 74 -13.67 -8.61 5.04
CA SER A 74 -13.84 -8.80 3.60
C SER A 74 -14.31 -7.51 2.92
N GLU A 75 -15.35 -6.86 3.45
CA GLU A 75 -15.90 -5.60 2.92
C GLU A 75 -14.84 -4.48 2.96
N LEU A 76 -14.04 -4.42 4.02
CA LEU A 76 -12.93 -3.47 4.13
C LEU A 76 -11.90 -3.69 3.00
N LEU A 77 -11.40 -4.91 2.83
CA LEU A 77 -10.41 -5.22 1.80
C LEU A 77 -10.97 -5.01 0.38
N ASP A 78 -12.24 -5.37 0.15
CA ASP A 78 -12.93 -5.11 -1.12
C ASP A 78 -12.97 -3.62 -1.43
N THR A 79 -13.35 -2.80 -0.45
CA THR A 79 -13.39 -1.34 -0.60
C THR A 79 -12.01 -0.78 -0.90
N MET A 80 -10.97 -1.27 -0.22
CA MET A 80 -9.60 -0.83 -0.45
C MET A 80 -9.11 -1.21 -1.87
N ILE A 81 -9.37 -2.44 -2.32
CA ILE A 81 -8.99 -2.90 -3.67
C ILE A 81 -9.72 -2.10 -4.75
N GLU A 82 -11.02 -1.83 -4.55
CA GLU A 82 -11.83 -1.03 -5.47
C GLU A 82 -11.25 0.38 -5.63
N ASN A 83 -10.85 1.01 -4.52
CA ASN A 83 -10.29 2.36 -4.50
C ASN A 83 -8.78 2.42 -4.74
N THR A 84 -8.16 1.33 -5.21
CA THR A 84 -6.73 1.26 -5.53
C THR A 84 -6.49 0.55 -6.87
N PHE A 85 -6.49 -0.78 -6.87
CA PHE A 85 -6.21 -1.61 -8.05
C PHE A 85 -7.27 -1.50 -9.14
N LYS A 86 -8.51 -1.15 -8.80
CA LYS A 86 -9.59 -0.96 -9.79
C LYS A 86 -9.79 0.49 -10.21
N MET A 87 -8.92 1.40 -9.77
CA MET A 87 -8.90 2.76 -10.29
C MET A 87 -8.06 2.83 -11.57
N ASP A 88 -8.65 3.35 -12.65
CA ASP A 88 -7.94 3.67 -13.87
C ASP A 88 -7.75 5.19 -14.00
N HIS A 89 -6.53 5.61 -14.33
CA HIS A 89 -6.18 7.02 -14.54
C HIS A 89 -5.74 7.25 -15.98
N LYS A 90 -6.27 8.31 -16.59
CA LYS A 90 -5.91 8.71 -17.97
C LYS A 90 -4.53 9.35 -18.02
N GLU A 91 -4.11 10.03 -16.95
CA GLU A 91 -2.86 10.75 -16.88
C GLU A 91 -1.73 9.86 -16.36
N ASP A 92 -0.60 9.86 -17.08
CA ASP A 92 0.55 9.01 -16.76
C ASP A 92 1.08 9.24 -15.35
N TYR A 93 1.24 10.50 -14.95
CA TYR A 93 1.68 10.85 -13.59
C TYR A 93 0.76 10.25 -12.52
N GLN A 94 -0.55 10.36 -12.68
CA GLN A 94 -1.50 9.80 -11.72
C GLN A 94 -1.44 8.27 -11.67
N ARG A 95 -1.21 7.63 -12.83
CA ARG A 95 -1.07 6.17 -12.94
C ARG A 95 0.19 5.67 -12.24
N GLU A 96 1.33 6.34 -12.42
CA GLU A 96 2.57 5.99 -11.71
C GLU A 96 2.41 6.09 -10.19
N LEU A 97 1.79 7.18 -9.69
CA LEU A 97 1.51 7.30 -8.26
C LEU A 97 0.51 6.25 -7.77
N GLN A 98 -0.50 5.91 -8.58
CA GLN A 98 -1.45 4.85 -8.24
C GLN A 98 -0.76 3.49 -8.16
N ASN A 99 0.18 3.18 -9.05
CA ASN A 99 0.95 1.93 -9.01
C ASN A 99 1.77 1.82 -7.71
N MET A 100 2.35 2.92 -7.23
CA MET A 100 3.06 2.94 -5.95
C MET A 100 2.13 2.72 -4.76
N ILE A 101 0.94 3.34 -4.77
CA ILE A 101 -0.09 3.12 -3.73
C ILE A 101 -0.57 1.65 -3.76
N ASN A 102 -0.75 1.09 -4.95
CA ASN A 102 -1.17 -0.30 -5.14
C ASN A 102 -0.14 -1.28 -4.56
N ASP A 103 1.17 -1.03 -4.77
CA ASP A 103 2.22 -1.83 -4.13
C ASP A 103 2.11 -1.74 -2.61
N GLN A 104 1.93 -0.55 -2.02
CA GLN A 104 1.79 -0.44 -0.56
C GLN A 104 0.60 -1.24 -0.02
N LEU A 105 -0.55 -1.23 -0.70
CA LEU A 105 -1.68 -2.07 -0.29
C LEU A 105 -1.33 -3.55 -0.38
N LEU A 106 -0.71 -3.98 -1.48
CA LEU A 106 -0.31 -5.36 -1.68
C LEU A 106 0.60 -5.86 -0.56
N GLN A 107 1.58 -5.05 -0.15
CA GLN A 107 2.56 -5.42 0.86
C GLN A 107 1.91 -5.52 2.25
N ASN A 108 0.96 -4.63 2.55
CA ASN A 108 0.15 -4.73 3.77
C ASN A 108 -0.76 -5.98 3.74
N MET A 109 -1.34 -6.34 2.60
CA MET A 109 -2.11 -7.59 2.45
C MET A 109 -1.24 -8.85 2.60
N PHE A 110 0.01 -8.84 2.11
CA PHE A 110 0.96 -9.92 2.38
C PHE A 110 1.29 -10.02 3.86
N SER A 111 1.54 -8.89 4.53
CA SER A 111 1.77 -8.90 5.98
C SER A 111 0.57 -9.50 6.71
N LEU A 112 -0.64 -9.10 6.36
CA LEU A 112 -1.87 -9.61 6.97
C LEU A 112 -2.07 -11.12 6.75
N ALA A 113 -1.78 -11.60 5.53
CA ALA A 113 -1.93 -13.01 5.17
C ALA A 113 -0.89 -13.93 5.82
N GLY A 114 0.29 -13.40 6.13
CA GLY A 114 1.40 -14.13 6.75
C GLY A 114 1.53 -13.90 8.26
N ASP A 115 0.69 -13.07 8.86
CA ASP A 115 0.78 -12.77 10.29
C ASP A 115 0.29 -13.94 11.14
N GLN A 116 1.06 -14.30 12.16
CA GLN A 116 0.68 -15.31 13.13
C GLN A 116 0.00 -14.69 14.36
N ASN A 117 -0.02 -13.35 14.46
CA ASN A 117 -0.61 -12.61 15.58
C ASN A 117 -2.07 -12.25 15.27
N GLY A 118 -2.99 -13.20 15.39
CA GLY A 118 -4.41 -12.93 15.19
C GLY A 118 -5.25 -14.17 14.99
N TYR A 119 -6.51 -13.95 14.62
CA TYR A 119 -7.43 -15.02 14.23
C TYR A 119 -7.05 -15.61 12.87
N PHE A 120 -7.01 -16.94 12.73
CA PHE A 120 -6.67 -17.61 11.47
C PHE A 120 -7.57 -17.19 10.29
N GLN A 121 -8.81 -16.78 10.59
CA GLN A 121 -9.78 -16.27 9.62
C GLN A 121 -9.26 -15.01 8.91
N VAL A 122 -8.43 -14.19 9.57
CA VAL A 122 -7.78 -13.02 8.97
C VAL A 122 -6.92 -13.46 7.78
N ASN A 123 -6.03 -14.44 8.01
CA ASN A 123 -5.15 -14.98 6.98
C ASN A 123 -5.95 -15.60 5.84
N ALA A 124 -6.98 -16.39 6.17
CA ALA A 124 -7.84 -17.03 5.18
C ALA A 124 -8.53 -15.99 4.27
N ILE A 125 -9.08 -14.93 4.84
CA ILE A 125 -9.73 -13.84 4.09
C ILE A 125 -8.68 -13.10 3.23
N ALA A 126 -7.52 -12.75 3.80
CA ALA A 126 -6.48 -12.05 3.07
C ALA A 126 -5.94 -12.88 1.89
N ILE A 127 -5.69 -14.17 2.08
CA ILE A 127 -5.29 -15.11 1.02
C ILE A 127 -6.35 -15.20 -0.08
N LYS A 128 -7.63 -15.29 0.29
CA LYS A 128 -8.74 -15.28 -0.69
C LYS A 128 -8.72 -13.98 -1.51
N LYS A 129 -8.58 -12.82 -0.86
CA LYS A 129 -8.51 -11.52 -1.54
C LYS A 129 -7.29 -11.35 -2.44
N LEU A 130 -6.15 -11.91 -2.07
CA LEU A 130 -4.96 -11.93 -2.92
C LEU A 130 -5.18 -12.78 -4.18
N ASN A 131 -5.83 -13.93 -4.08
CA ASN A 131 -6.19 -14.74 -5.24
C ASN A 131 -7.19 -13.99 -6.16
N GLU A 132 -8.26 -13.44 -5.59
CA GLU A 132 -9.25 -12.65 -6.34
C GLU A 132 -8.61 -11.47 -7.07
N LEU A 133 -7.66 -10.78 -6.42
CA LEU A 133 -6.90 -9.70 -7.04
C LEU A 133 -6.05 -10.20 -8.21
N ALA A 134 -5.33 -11.32 -8.06
CA ALA A 134 -4.53 -11.88 -9.14
C ALA A 134 -5.40 -12.29 -10.34
N ASP A 135 -6.58 -12.87 -10.09
CA ASP A 135 -7.52 -13.26 -11.13
C ASP A 135 -8.13 -12.05 -11.84
N TYR A 136 -8.47 -11.00 -11.09
CA TYR A 136 -8.93 -9.74 -11.64
C TYR A 136 -7.90 -9.11 -12.58
N LEU A 137 -6.64 -8.96 -12.14
CA LEU A 137 -5.57 -8.39 -12.96
C LEU A 137 -5.30 -9.24 -14.21
N ASN A 138 -5.34 -10.57 -14.09
CA ASN A 138 -5.18 -11.48 -15.22
C ASN A 138 -6.33 -11.36 -16.24
N THR A 139 -7.54 -11.03 -15.78
CA THR A 139 -8.73 -10.84 -16.62
C THR A 139 -8.72 -9.49 -17.34
N LYS A 140 -8.27 -8.42 -16.66
CA LYS A 140 -8.17 -7.06 -17.21
C LYS A 140 -7.30 -7.00 -18.47
N LYS A 141 -6.22 -7.79 -18.52
CA LYS A 141 -5.27 -7.87 -19.65
C LYS A 141 -4.78 -6.49 -20.09
N ALA A 142 -4.31 -5.68 -19.15
CA ALA A 142 -3.69 -4.39 -19.49
C ALA A 142 -2.52 -4.58 -20.48
N LYS A 143 -2.32 -3.59 -21.34
CA LYS A 143 -1.28 -3.59 -22.38
C LYS A 143 -0.18 -2.58 -22.03
N GLY A 144 0.95 -2.68 -22.74
CA GLY A 144 2.09 -1.78 -22.55
C GLY A 144 2.72 -1.92 -21.16
N GLU A 145 3.29 -0.83 -20.66
CA GLU A 145 3.96 -0.78 -19.35
C GLU A 145 3.05 -1.20 -18.20
N GLN A 146 1.78 -0.76 -18.21
CA GLN A 146 0.81 -1.18 -17.19
C GLN A 146 0.61 -2.70 -17.17
N GLY A 147 0.60 -3.34 -18.35
CA GLY A 147 0.53 -4.80 -18.45
C GLY A 147 1.74 -5.50 -17.83
N LEU A 148 2.94 -4.92 -17.94
CA LEU A 148 4.16 -5.44 -17.31
C LEU A 148 4.08 -5.33 -15.79
N ILE A 149 3.62 -4.19 -15.27
CA ILE A 149 3.45 -3.94 -13.83
C ILE A 149 2.41 -4.91 -13.26
N GLU A 150 1.23 -5.01 -13.87
CA GLU A 150 0.18 -5.93 -13.41
C GLU A 150 0.67 -7.40 -13.46
N SER A 151 1.43 -7.78 -14.49
CA SER A 151 2.05 -9.11 -14.59
C SER A 151 3.08 -9.37 -13.48
N TYR A 152 3.88 -8.36 -13.11
CA TYR A 152 4.80 -8.44 -11.98
C TYR A 152 4.05 -8.60 -10.65
N THR A 153 2.96 -7.85 -10.46
CA THR A 153 2.09 -7.96 -9.28
C THR A 153 1.50 -9.37 -9.15
N ILE A 154 0.94 -9.93 -10.23
CA ILE A 154 0.39 -11.29 -10.24
C ILE A 154 1.47 -12.31 -9.85
N GLN A 155 2.67 -12.22 -10.43
CA GLN A 155 3.78 -13.11 -10.09
C GLN A 155 4.19 -12.96 -8.62
N SER A 156 4.22 -11.74 -8.10
CA SER A 156 4.53 -11.46 -6.70
C SER A 156 3.51 -12.08 -5.75
N ILE A 157 2.22 -12.03 -6.08
CA ILE A 157 1.13 -12.69 -5.35
C ILE A 157 1.33 -14.21 -5.39
N ARG A 158 1.46 -14.79 -6.58
CA ARG A 158 1.64 -16.25 -6.74
C ARG A 158 2.87 -16.77 -6.00
N LYS A 159 3.97 -16.00 -6.01
CA LYS A 159 5.19 -16.34 -5.26
C LYS A 159 4.96 -16.30 -3.75
N PHE A 160 4.21 -15.32 -3.25
CA PHE A 160 3.86 -15.22 -1.83
C PHE A 160 3.01 -16.42 -1.39
N LEU A 161 1.95 -16.73 -2.15
CA LEU A 161 1.00 -17.79 -1.81
C LEU A 161 1.61 -19.20 -1.75
N LYS A 162 2.78 -19.42 -2.34
CA LYS A 162 3.53 -20.69 -2.19
C LYS A 162 4.06 -20.91 -0.78
N ASN A 163 4.33 -19.84 -0.02
CA ASN A 163 4.78 -19.91 1.37
C ASN A 163 4.41 -18.60 2.10
N PRO A 164 3.15 -18.44 2.53
CA PRO A 164 2.66 -17.20 3.10
C PRO A 164 3.20 -16.93 4.51
N GLU A 165 3.60 -17.96 5.25
CA GLU A 165 4.14 -17.85 6.61
C GLU A 165 5.56 -17.29 6.65
N LYS A 166 6.28 -17.34 5.52
CA LYS A 166 7.60 -16.72 5.42
C LYS A 166 7.45 -15.21 5.38
N LYS A 167 7.59 -14.58 6.55
CA LYS A 167 7.62 -13.13 6.71
C LYS A 167 8.54 -12.52 5.66
N ARG A 168 7.97 -11.75 4.73
CA ARG A 168 8.77 -11.01 3.75
C ARG A 168 9.47 -9.88 4.50
N GLU A 169 10.77 -9.77 4.31
CA GLU A 169 11.51 -8.54 4.61
C GLU A 169 11.10 -7.48 3.57
N TYR A 170 9.88 -6.95 3.70
CA TYR A 170 9.49 -5.76 2.97
C TYR A 170 9.98 -4.55 3.76
N GLN A 171 10.89 -3.79 3.17
CA GLN A 171 11.30 -2.51 3.74
C GLN A 171 10.17 -1.50 3.53
N GLN A 172 9.38 -1.28 4.57
CA GLN A 172 8.33 -0.28 4.54
C GLN A 172 8.94 1.11 4.32
N PRO A 173 8.28 1.99 3.54
CA PRO A 173 8.68 3.39 3.44
C PRO A 173 8.75 4.00 4.84
N LYS A 174 9.90 4.60 5.18
CA LYS A 174 10.07 5.24 6.50
C LYS A 174 9.33 6.58 6.52
N LEU A 175 8.41 6.72 7.48
CA LEU A 175 7.79 8.01 7.78
C LEU A 175 8.86 9.03 8.24
N PRO A 176 8.77 10.29 7.80
CA PRO A 176 9.49 11.39 8.45
C PRO A 176 9.11 11.46 9.93
N ASP A 177 10.08 11.75 10.79
CA ASP A 177 9.92 11.60 12.24
C ASP A 177 8.98 12.68 12.84
N GLY A 178 8.85 13.85 12.20
CA GLY A 178 8.01 14.94 12.66
C GLY A 178 8.71 15.82 13.71
N SER A 179 8.20 17.04 13.89
CA SER A 179 8.65 17.89 14.98
C SER A 179 8.16 17.34 16.34
N PRO A 180 8.98 17.39 17.40
CA PRO A 180 8.58 16.93 18.73
C PRO A 180 7.34 17.67 19.23
N ILE A 181 6.38 16.93 19.79
CA ILE A 181 5.17 17.48 20.41
C ILE A 181 5.41 17.54 21.92
N GLY A 182 5.34 18.75 22.49
CA GLY A 182 5.58 19.00 23.92
C GLY A 182 7.07 19.18 24.24
N MET A 183 7.57 20.40 24.02
CA MET A 183 8.77 20.89 24.71
C MET A 183 8.33 22.09 25.57
N ASP A 184 7.66 21.79 26.67
CA ASP A 184 7.57 22.69 27.83
C ASP A 184 8.14 21.93 29.04
#